data_AF-A0A7V1IL24-F1
#
_entry.id   AF-A0A7V1IL24-F1
#
_cell.length_a   1.000
_cell.length_b   1.000
_cell.length_c   1.000
_cell.angle_alpha   90.00
_cell.angle_beta   90.00
_cell.angle_gamma   90.00
#
_symmetry.space_group_name_H-M   'P 1'
#
loop_
_entity.id
_entity.type
_entity.pdbx_description
1 polymer ?
#
loop_
_entity_poly.entity_id
_entity_poly.type
_entity_poly.pdbx_seq_one_letter_code
_entity_poly.pdbx_strand_id
1 'polypeptide(L)'
;MTLHDFFRSFLVASTTVLLITLAGAAQAQQVDEIADTGRDDIQLQADMTDAIERNVVVANTALVFTNAGRHDTLVVCVGYDANGNVLGRRAAKVPSQGVRYLRASDFSGGADFVGSALCKARGHVIPSAVFLAPGAITHLDVRSTKGKRATRVRFPLIATY
;
A
#
# COMPACT_ATOMS: atom_id res chain seq x y z
N MET A 1 -2.34 -81.74 -14.09
CA MET A 1 -1.55 -81.92 -15.33
C MET A 1 -2.43 -81.42 -16.46
N THR A 2 -2.01 -80.35 -17.17
CA THR A 2 -2.62 -79.70 -18.38
C THR A 2 -4.11 -79.29 -18.29
N LEU A 3 -4.59 -78.02 -18.38
CA LEU A 3 -4.26 -76.79 -19.15
C LEU A 3 -5.04 -76.69 -20.49
N HIS A 4 -5.46 -75.46 -20.86
CA HIS A 4 -6.42 -75.04 -21.93
C HIS A 4 -7.92 -75.22 -21.60
N ASP A 5 -8.93 -74.45 -22.06
CA ASP A 5 -9.11 -73.07 -22.61
C ASP A 5 -10.66 -72.85 -22.83
N PHE A 6 -11.29 -71.70 -23.15
CA PHE A 6 -10.94 -70.27 -23.35
C PHE A 6 -12.22 -69.37 -23.21
N PHE A 7 -12.05 -68.04 -23.17
CA PHE A 7 -12.97 -66.95 -23.64
C PHE A 7 -14.44 -66.83 -23.17
N ARG A 8 -14.71 -65.77 -22.37
CA ARG A 8 -15.56 -64.58 -22.69
C ARG A 8 -15.70 -63.71 -21.41
N SER A 9 -15.02 -62.57 -21.26
CA SER A 9 -15.16 -61.25 -21.94
C SER A 9 -16.34 -60.40 -21.45
N PHE A 10 -16.03 -59.13 -21.08
CA PHE A 10 -16.90 -58.04 -20.61
C PHE A 10 -17.47 -58.21 -19.18
N LEU A 11 -17.17 -57.33 -18.22
CA LEU A 11 -17.58 -55.92 -18.23
C LEU A 11 -16.57 -54.95 -17.61
N VAL A 12 -16.57 -53.72 -18.13
CA VAL A 12 -15.79 -52.57 -17.64
C VAL A 12 -16.61 -51.82 -16.59
N ALA A 13 -16.00 -51.49 -15.45
CA ALA A 13 -16.51 -50.49 -14.51
C ALA A 13 -15.35 -49.83 -13.73
N SER A 14 -14.72 -48.82 -14.33
CA SER A 14 -13.73 -47.98 -13.63
C SER A 14 -14.45 -46.97 -12.73
N THR A 15 -14.27 -47.09 -11.41
CA THR A 15 -14.70 -46.08 -10.43
C THR A 15 -13.55 -45.67 -9.51
N THR A 16 -12.58 -44.97 -10.09
CA THR A 16 -11.58 -44.19 -9.34
C THR A 16 -12.28 -43.02 -8.64
N VAL A 17 -12.70 -43.24 -7.38
CA VAL A 17 -13.24 -42.15 -6.54
C VAL A 17 -12.08 -41.27 -6.09
N LEU A 18 -11.89 -40.19 -6.83
CA LEU A 18 -10.86 -39.19 -6.60
C LEU A 18 -11.22 -38.34 -5.35
N LEU A 19 -10.73 -38.74 -4.18
CA LEU A 19 -10.85 -37.98 -2.94
C LEU A 19 -9.95 -36.72 -2.96
N ILE A 20 -10.33 -35.74 -3.78
CA ILE A 20 -9.85 -34.35 -3.61
C ILE A 20 -10.59 -33.78 -2.40
N THR A 21 -9.99 -33.89 -1.22
CA THR A 21 -10.40 -33.08 -0.07
C THR A 21 -10.04 -31.62 -0.36
N LEU A 22 -11.06 -30.75 -0.41
CA LEU A 22 -10.88 -29.32 -0.64
C LEU A 22 -10.16 -28.66 0.56
N ALA A 23 -8.83 -28.70 0.58
CA ALA A 23 -8.01 -27.80 1.38
C ALA A 23 -8.02 -26.40 0.76
N GLY A 24 -9.19 -25.73 0.80
CA GLY A 24 -9.44 -24.54 -0.01
C GLY A 24 -10.67 -23.74 0.42
N ALA A 25 -10.69 -23.26 1.66
CA ALA A 25 -11.67 -22.26 2.10
C ALA A 25 -11.05 -21.24 3.06
N ALA A 26 -10.99 -19.99 2.60
CA ALA A 26 -10.93 -18.77 3.40
C ALA A 26 -9.85 -18.69 4.50
N GLN A 27 -8.60 -18.39 4.09
CA GLN A 27 -7.94 -17.26 4.76
C GLN A 27 -8.70 -15.99 4.38
N ALA A 28 -9.75 -15.68 5.14
CA ALA A 28 -10.36 -14.36 5.10
C ALA A 28 -9.26 -13.37 5.51
N GLN A 29 -8.71 -12.63 4.55
CA GLN A 29 -7.71 -11.60 4.84
C GLN A 29 -8.32 -10.64 5.86
N GLN A 30 -7.75 -10.70 7.06
CA GLN A 30 -8.05 -9.82 8.16
C GLN A 30 -8.02 -8.40 7.60
N VAL A 31 -9.17 -7.74 7.63
CA VAL A 31 -9.25 -6.32 7.27
C VAL A 31 -8.57 -5.59 8.42
N ASP A 32 -7.24 -5.46 8.31
CA ASP A 32 -6.47 -4.59 9.19
C ASP A 32 -7.21 -3.28 9.29
N GLU A 33 -7.60 -2.95 10.51
CA GLU A 33 -8.25 -1.69 10.82
C GLU A 33 -7.32 -0.59 10.32
N ILE A 34 -7.76 0.15 9.31
CA ILE A 34 -6.90 1.12 8.64
C ILE A 34 -6.84 2.35 9.53
N ALA A 35 -6.02 2.26 10.57
CA ALA A 35 -5.80 3.32 11.54
C ALA A 35 -5.45 4.62 10.81
N ASP A 36 -5.99 5.73 11.32
CA ASP A 36 -5.60 7.04 10.88
C ASP A 36 -4.18 7.32 11.38
N THR A 37 -3.23 7.24 10.46
CA THR A 37 -1.80 7.48 10.72
C THR A 37 -1.37 8.85 10.21
N GLY A 38 -2.34 9.70 9.81
CA GLY A 38 -2.09 11.01 9.27
C GLY A 38 -1.56 11.99 10.31
N ARG A 39 -0.33 12.47 10.11
CA ARG A 39 0.24 13.59 10.87
C ARG A 39 -0.22 14.94 10.29
N ASP A 40 -0.24 15.99 11.09
CA ASP A 40 -0.69 17.34 10.67
C ASP A 40 0.45 18.22 10.11
N ASP A 41 0.14 19.49 9.82
CA ASP A 41 1.06 20.48 9.29
C ASP A 41 2.12 20.95 10.29
N ILE A 42 1.78 21.03 11.59
CA ILE A 42 2.73 21.35 12.66
C ILE A 42 3.79 20.24 12.76
N GLN A 43 3.35 18.99 12.72
CA GLN A 43 4.25 17.83 12.69
C GLN A 43 5.08 17.77 11.41
N LEU A 44 4.56 18.25 10.26
CA LEU A 44 5.35 18.33 9.02
C LEU A 44 6.45 19.39 9.14
N GLN A 45 6.15 20.54 9.74
CA GLN A 45 7.13 21.60 9.96
C GLN A 45 8.25 21.17 10.92
N ALA A 46 7.94 20.37 11.95
CA ALA A 46 8.94 19.76 12.82
C ALA A 46 9.85 18.78 12.05
N ASP A 47 9.26 17.79 11.36
CA ASP A 47 9.98 16.83 10.50
C ASP A 47 10.89 17.52 9.45
N MET A 48 10.45 18.67 8.90
CA MET A 48 11.24 19.50 7.99
C MET A 48 12.40 20.22 8.68
N THR A 49 12.18 20.77 9.86
CA THR A 49 13.24 21.43 10.66
C THR A 49 14.32 20.44 11.05
N ASP A 50 13.93 19.27 11.57
CA ASP A 50 14.85 18.19 11.96
C ASP A 50 15.73 17.72 10.79
N ALA A 51 15.14 17.62 9.58
CA ALA A 51 15.86 17.30 8.36
C ALA A 51 16.90 18.38 7.98
N ILE A 52 16.55 19.67 8.06
CA ILE A 52 17.46 20.78 7.75
C ILE A 52 18.62 20.84 8.75
N GLU A 53 18.34 20.75 10.04
CA GLU A 53 19.32 20.89 11.12
C GLU A 53 20.29 19.69 11.21
N ARG A 54 20.07 18.64 10.41
CA ARG A 54 20.85 17.39 10.41
C ARG A 54 20.78 16.62 11.73
N ASN A 55 19.72 16.84 12.51
CA ASN A 55 19.44 16.10 13.74
C ASN A 55 18.92 14.67 13.44
N VAL A 56 18.68 14.34 12.17
CA VAL A 56 18.34 13.01 11.68
C VAL A 56 19.40 12.47 10.73
N VAL A 57 19.62 11.15 10.78
CA VAL A 57 20.40 10.38 9.79
C VAL A 57 19.47 9.76 8.73
N VAL A 58 18.16 9.81 8.99
CA VAL A 58 17.05 9.21 8.24
C VAL A 58 16.71 10.05 7.01
N ALA A 59 16.50 9.41 5.86
CA ALA A 59 15.87 10.04 4.70
C ALA A 59 14.47 9.46 4.47
N ASN A 60 13.47 10.30 4.20
CA ASN A 60 12.08 9.87 4.17
C ASN A 60 11.25 10.71 3.20
N THR A 61 10.30 10.10 2.49
CA THR A 61 9.33 10.84 1.69
C THR A 61 8.08 11.14 2.49
N ALA A 62 7.75 12.41 2.67
CA ALA A 62 6.45 12.86 3.13
C ALA A 62 5.46 12.92 1.96
N LEU A 63 4.36 12.18 2.05
CA LEU A 63 3.21 12.21 1.15
C LEU A 63 2.19 13.18 1.75
N VAL A 64 2.10 14.39 1.21
CA VAL A 64 1.29 15.48 1.74
C VAL A 64 -0.05 15.55 0.99
N PHE A 65 -1.12 15.72 1.75
CA PHE A 65 -2.50 15.75 1.26
C PHE A 65 -3.18 17.03 1.76
N THR A 66 -3.40 17.99 0.86
CA THR A 66 -4.15 19.22 1.15
C THR A 66 -5.58 19.07 0.65
N ASN A 67 -6.56 19.13 1.56
CA ASN A 67 -7.98 18.99 1.21
C ASN A 67 -8.61 20.36 0.96
N ALA A 68 -8.80 20.72 -0.31
CA ALA A 68 -9.48 21.95 -0.71
C ALA A 68 -11.02 21.83 -0.72
N GLY A 69 -11.57 20.73 -0.18
CA GLY A 69 -13.01 20.52 0.00
C GLY A 69 -13.55 21.09 1.32
N ARG A 70 -14.89 21.17 1.41
CA ARG A 70 -15.65 21.61 2.60
C ARG A 70 -16.00 20.49 3.59
N HIS A 71 -15.47 19.29 3.36
CA HIS A 71 -15.73 18.09 4.15
C HIS A 71 -14.44 17.30 4.31
N ASP A 72 -14.29 16.62 5.43
CA ASP A 72 -13.18 15.69 5.68
C ASP A 72 -13.12 14.62 4.58
N THR A 73 -11.90 14.31 4.12
CA THR A 73 -11.66 13.30 3.08
C THR A 73 -10.74 12.22 3.60
N LEU A 74 -11.20 10.97 3.57
CA LEU A 74 -10.33 9.82 3.79
C LEU A 74 -9.46 9.58 2.55
N VAL A 75 -8.15 9.60 2.75
CA VAL A 75 -7.14 9.14 1.79
C VAL A 75 -6.68 7.76 2.23
N VAL A 76 -6.65 6.80 1.30
CA VAL A 76 -6.13 5.45 1.53
C VAL A 76 -5.00 5.17 0.55
N CYS A 77 -3.85 4.73 1.06
CA CYS A 77 -2.64 4.45 0.30
C CYS A 77 -2.19 3.00 0.49
N VAL A 78 -1.65 2.40 -0.57
CA VAL A 78 -0.91 1.13 -0.53
C VAL A 78 0.51 1.41 -1.00
N GLY A 79 1.50 1.05 -0.19
CA GLY A 79 2.92 1.15 -0.51
C GLY A 79 3.42 -0.11 -1.20
N TYR A 80 4.30 0.06 -2.17
CA TYR A 80 4.95 -1.00 -2.94
C TYR A 80 6.46 -0.77 -2.97
N ASP A 81 7.25 -1.86 -2.93
CA ASP A 81 8.70 -1.81 -3.15
C ASP A 81 9.06 -1.61 -4.64
N ALA A 82 10.35 -1.58 -4.96
CA ALA A 82 10.85 -1.47 -6.32
C ALA A 82 10.50 -2.66 -7.23
N ASN A 83 10.19 -3.83 -6.66
CA ASN A 83 9.79 -5.04 -7.38
C ASN A 83 8.27 -5.12 -7.61
N GLY A 84 7.48 -4.25 -6.95
CA GLY A 84 6.02 -4.26 -6.97
C GLY A 84 5.37 -5.10 -5.86
N ASN A 85 6.13 -5.60 -4.89
CA ASN A 85 5.60 -6.26 -3.69
C ASN A 85 4.90 -5.24 -2.80
N VAL A 86 3.79 -5.63 -2.15
CA VAL A 86 3.09 -4.76 -1.19
C VAL A 86 3.88 -4.67 0.11
N LEU A 87 4.24 -3.45 0.52
CA LEU A 87 4.88 -3.18 1.82
C LEU A 87 3.82 -3.04 2.93
N GLY A 88 2.74 -2.32 2.65
CA GLY A 88 1.70 -2.08 3.63
C GLY A 88 0.61 -1.13 3.14
N ARG A 89 -0.40 -0.91 3.99
CA ARG A 89 -1.55 -0.04 3.73
C ARG A 89 -1.71 0.97 4.86
N ARG A 90 -1.94 2.24 4.50
CA ARG A 90 -2.11 3.35 5.45
C ARG A 90 -3.28 4.24 5.02
N ALA A 91 -3.85 4.97 5.97
CA ALA A 91 -4.82 6.01 5.69
C ALA A 91 -4.51 7.28 6.48
N ALA A 92 -5.03 8.39 5.96
CA ALA A 92 -5.06 9.69 6.59
C ALA A 92 -6.48 10.28 6.47
N LYS A 93 -7.09 10.71 7.58
CA LYS A 93 -8.33 11.51 7.54
C LYS A 93 -7.96 12.98 7.40
N VAL A 94 -7.97 13.47 6.16
CA VAL A 94 -7.62 14.87 5.87
C VAL A 94 -8.81 15.78 6.22
N PRO A 95 -8.68 16.71 7.18
CA PRO A 95 -9.80 17.55 7.59
C PRO A 95 -10.23 18.50 6.46
N SER A 96 -11.46 18.99 6.51
CA SER A 96 -11.93 20.07 5.63
C SER A 96 -10.97 21.27 5.66
N GLN A 97 -10.57 21.77 4.49
CA GLN A 97 -9.66 22.93 4.33
C GLN A 97 -8.29 22.81 5.04
N GLY A 98 -7.86 21.60 5.41
CA GLY A 98 -6.60 21.36 6.11
C GLY A 98 -5.67 20.37 5.41
N VAL A 99 -4.59 20.02 6.11
CA VAL A 99 -3.50 19.18 5.62
C VAL A 99 -3.35 17.95 6.52
N ARG A 100 -3.00 16.81 5.91
CA ARG A 100 -2.35 15.68 6.61
C ARG A 100 -1.21 15.15 5.75
N TYR A 101 -0.26 14.46 6.36
CA TYR A 101 0.76 13.71 5.63
C TYR A 101 1.00 12.31 6.21
N LEU A 102 1.53 11.44 5.35
CA LEU A 102 2.10 10.13 5.69
C LEU A 102 3.60 10.17 5.35
N ARG A 103 4.39 9.27 5.94
CA ARG A 103 5.81 9.03 5.61
C ARG A 103 5.96 7.73 4.83
N ALA A 104 6.99 7.63 3.99
CA ALA A 104 7.32 6.39 3.31
C ALA A 104 7.55 5.25 4.31
N SER A 105 8.26 5.54 5.41
CA SER A 105 8.52 4.55 6.45
C SER A 105 7.30 4.01 7.19
N ASP A 106 6.15 4.72 7.14
CA ASP A 106 4.90 4.16 7.68
C ASP A 106 4.54 2.87 6.95
N PHE A 107 4.83 2.76 5.65
CA PHE A 107 4.49 1.60 4.83
C PHE A 107 5.40 0.40 5.09
N SER A 108 6.67 0.61 5.40
CA SER A 108 7.65 -0.47 5.67
C SER A 108 7.76 -0.85 7.15
N GLY A 109 7.16 -0.06 8.06
CA GLY A 109 7.31 -0.27 9.50
C GLY A 109 8.70 0.10 10.04
N GLY A 110 9.42 0.99 9.35
CA GLY A 110 10.76 1.43 9.75
C GLY A 110 11.93 0.71 9.06
N ALA A 111 11.68 -0.07 8.01
CA ALA A 111 12.74 -0.66 7.18
C ALA A 111 13.07 0.21 5.97
N ASP A 112 14.32 0.12 5.49
CA ASP A 112 14.83 0.78 4.30
C ASP A 112 14.16 0.28 3.01
N PHE A 113 13.75 1.19 2.13
CA PHE A 113 13.28 0.83 0.79
C PHE A 113 13.21 2.02 -0.18
N VAL A 114 13.15 1.68 -1.46
CA VAL A 114 12.71 2.56 -2.55
C VAL A 114 11.52 1.92 -3.25
N GLY A 115 10.54 2.72 -3.67
CA GLY A 115 9.33 2.19 -4.31
C GLY A 115 8.29 3.25 -4.65
N SER A 116 7.00 2.93 -4.51
CA SER A 116 5.91 3.88 -4.76
C SER A 116 4.67 3.63 -3.92
N ALA A 117 3.91 4.68 -3.60
CA ALA A 117 2.56 4.55 -3.02
C ALA A 117 1.49 4.80 -4.07
N LEU A 118 0.45 3.97 -4.09
CA LEU A 118 -0.81 4.25 -4.78
C LEU A 118 -1.87 4.70 -3.78
N CYS A 119 -2.24 5.97 -3.85
CA CYS A 119 -3.24 6.59 -3.00
C CYS A 119 -4.55 6.86 -3.75
N LYS A 120 -5.66 6.81 -3.01
CA LYS A 120 -7.01 7.10 -3.50
C LYS A 120 -7.75 7.99 -2.50
N ALA A 121 -8.31 9.09 -3.00
CA ALA A 121 -9.12 10.02 -2.22
C ALA A 121 -10.53 10.15 -2.81
N ARG A 122 -11.56 10.20 -1.95
CA ARG A 122 -12.96 10.51 -2.31
C ARG A 122 -13.28 11.99 -2.00
N GLY A 123 -12.56 12.92 -2.61
CA GLY A 123 -12.71 14.35 -2.36
C GLY A 123 -11.72 15.19 -3.15
N HIS A 124 -11.71 16.51 -2.91
CA HIS A 124 -10.80 17.45 -3.57
C HIS A 124 -9.47 17.54 -2.83
N VAL A 125 -8.70 16.45 -2.86
CA VAL A 125 -7.33 16.41 -2.33
C VAL A 125 -6.35 16.82 -3.43
N ILE A 126 -5.55 17.84 -3.13
CA ILE A 126 -4.37 18.27 -3.87
C ILE A 126 -3.17 17.54 -3.23
N PRO A 127 -2.52 16.61 -3.96
CA PRO A 127 -1.38 15.88 -3.42
C PRO A 127 -0.05 16.59 -3.74
N SER A 128 0.89 16.53 -2.81
CA SER A 128 2.29 16.94 -3.03
C SER A 128 3.24 16.00 -2.28
N ALA A 129 4.50 15.95 -2.71
CA ALA A 129 5.52 15.10 -2.08
C ALA A 129 6.74 15.93 -1.72
N VAL A 130 7.32 15.62 -0.57
CA VAL A 130 8.54 16.24 -0.07
C VAL A 130 9.49 15.13 0.34
N PHE A 131 10.70 15.14 -0.20
CA PHE A 131 11.81 14.34 0.31
C PHE A 131 12.48 15.11 1.44
N LEU A 132 12.53 14.48 2.60
CA LEU A 132 13.17 14.94 3.82
C LEU A 132 14.47 14.16 3.96
N ALA A 133 15.62 14.83 3.93
CA ALA A 133 16.92 14.19 4.07
C ALA A 133 17.88 15.10 4.86
N PRO A 134 18.98 14.56 5.42
CA PRO A 134 19.89 15.34 6.25
C PRO A 134 20.51 16.52 5.48
N GLY A 135 20.14 17.75 5.85
CA GLY A 135 20.55 18.99 5.21
C GLY A 135 19.89 19.29 3.86
N ALA A 136 18.83 18.57 3.47
CA ALA A 136 18.15 18.77 2.19
C ALA A 136 16.63 18.52 2.27
N ILE A 137 15.86 19.47 1.75
CA ILE A 137 14.44 19.30 1.45
C ILE A 137 14.24 19.52 -0.04
N THR A 138 13.55 18.60 -0.73
CA THR A 138 13.19 18.79 -2.14
C THR A 138 11.78 18.29 -2.43
N HIS A 139 11.12 18.89 -3.41
CA HIS A 139 9.84 18.39 -3.91
C HIS A 139 10.08 17.18 -4.82
N LEU A 140 9.19 16.18 -4.72
CA LEU A 140 9.18 15.04 -5.62
C LEU A 140 7.98 15.08 -6.56
N ASP A 141 8.16 14.61 -7.79
CA ASP A 141 7.09 14.56 -8.79
C ASP A 141 5.97 13.60 -8.40
N VAL A 142 4.75 14.14 -8.29
CA VAL A 142 3.55 13.38 -7.96
C VAL A 142 2.70 13.16 -9.21
N ARG A 143 2.45 11.90 -9.58
CA ARG A 143 1.60 11.56 -10.73
C ARG A 143 0.16 11.39 -10.27
N SER A 144 -0.67 12.41 -10.46
CA SER A 144 -2.11 12.33 -10.21
C SER A 144 -2.90 11.95 -11.47
N THR A 145 -4.02 11.26 -11.28
CA THR A 145 -4.99 10.96 -12.33
C THR A 145 -6.39 11.19 -11.78
N LYS A 146 -7.05 12.24 -12.28
CA LYS A 146 -8.38 12.66 -11.83
C LYS A 146 -9.45 11.78 -12.48
N GLY A 147 -10.03 10.85 -11.71
CA GLY A 147 -11.17 10.04 -12.15
C GLY A 147 -12.51 10.67 -11.78
N LYS A 148 -13.58 10.29 -12.48
CA LYS A 148 -14.97 10.81 -12.24
C LYS A 148 -15.50 10.64 -10.80
N ARG A 149 -14.91 9.75 -9.99
CA ARG A 149 -15.38 9.40 -8.63
C ARG A 149 -14.30 9.44 -7.54
N ALA A 150 -13.04 9.64 -7.91
CA ALA A 150 -11.90 9.64 -6.98
C ALA A 150 -10.65 10.17 -7.68
N THR A 151 -9.82 10.91 -6.94
CA THR A 151 -8.44 11.17 -7.35
C THR A 151 -7.61 9.93 -7.05
N ARG A 152 -6.89 9.42 -8.06
CA ARG A 152 -5.83 8.43 -7.88
C ARG A 152 -4.50 9.16 -7.96
N VAL A 153 -3.55 8.77 -7.11
CA VAL A 153 -2.24 9.43 -7.03
C VAL A 153 -1.16 8.38 -6.87
N ARG A 154 -0.07 8.50 -7.62
CA ARG A 154 1.16 7.75 -7.41
C ARG A 154 2.24 8.68 -6.87
N PHE A 155 2.80 8.32 -5.73
CA PHE A 155 3.95 8.98 -5.11
C PHE A 155 5.20 8.09 -5.28
N PRO A 156 6.38 8.64 -5.57
CA PRO A 156 7.63 7.94 -5.27
C PRO A 156 7.76 7.74 -3.76
N LEU A 157 8.45 6.69 -3.33
CA LEU A 157 8.78 6.43 -1.94
C LEU A 157 10.27 6.17 -1.80
N ILE A 158 10.87 6.81 -0.80
CA ILE A 158 12.22 6.54 -0.31
C ILE A 158 12.14 6.58 1.22
N ALA A 159 12.66 5.56 1.89
CA ALA A 159 12.92 5.54 3.32
C ALA A 159 14.31 4.92 3.57
N THR A 160 15.13 5.55 4.41
CA THR A 160 16.42 5.03 4.91
C THR A 160 16.55 5.37 6.40
N TYR A 161 17.05 4.46 7.22
CA TYR A 161 17.14 4.60 8.69
C TYR A 161 18.56 4.60 9.26
#